data_AF-A0A511ARN1-F1
#
_entry.id   AF-A0A511ARN1-F1
#
_cell.length_a   1.000
_cell.length_b   1.000
_cell.length_c   1.000
_cell.angle_alpha   90.00
_cell.angle_beta   90.00
_cell.angle_gamma   90.00
#
_symmetry.space_group_name_H-M   'P 1'
#
loop_
_entity.id
_entity.type
_entity.pdbx_description
1 polymer ?
#
loop_
_entity_poly.entity_id
_entity_poly.type
_entity_poly.pdbx_seq_one_letter_code
_entity_poly.pdbx_strand_id
1 'polypeptide(L)'
;MLSTDGDVLSNAVYRVLATFAGVVVAFIINQLVLPPNYEEKLFHTTNQVTDDLTRFIRVNLRKNSQHSLMRTDLKSIEQSIKEMKRLLSFLKDSEWQPFVRKRDHSFKRTLVVYRQFIRTTEAAYFLVRTLHESENVYNHFPEDLRILLRERLETLMSAHEQIILKWNGRVLPKDVNFIAYKSDLRKKFMHSFFNEASLESYLENDYGQSNAVIHLMSSVLEYEEQLQHLNKLISSFKTNHPENHSDIRSLH
;
A
#
# COMPACT_ATOMS: atom_id res chain seq x y z
N MET A 1 -17.15 54.10 -46.39
CA MET A 1 -16.36 54.31 -45.16
C MET A 1 -17.27 54.01 -43.98
N LEU A 2 -17.20 52.79 -43.45
CA LEU A 2 -17.85 52.39 -42.20
C LEU A 2 -16.72 52.02 -41.25
N SER A 3 -16.60 52.77 -40.17
CA SER A 3 -15.53 52.63 -39.18
C SER A 3 -15.67 51.30 -38.44
N THR A 4 -14.77 50.35 -38.75
CA THR A 4 -14.69 49.01 -38.13
C THR A 4 -13.81 48.99 -36.88
N ASP A 5 -13.73 50.09 -36.13
CA ASP A 5 -12.92 50.17 -34.89
C ASP A 5 -13.74 49.94 -33.61
N GLY A 6 -15.07 49.94 -33.71
CA GLY A 6 -15.98 49.87 -32.55
C GLY A 6 -16.19 48.49 -31.93
N ASP A 7 -15.63 47.41 -32.49
CA ASP A 7 -16.11 46.08 -32.09
C ASP A 7 -15.05 44.97 -32.10
N VAL A 8 -13.77 45.31 -32.24
CA VAL A 8 -12.69 44.30 -32.18
C VAL A 8 -12.56 43.76 -30.75
N LEU A 9 -12.64 44.64 -29.75
CA LEU A 9 -12.58 44.26 -28.34
C LEU A 9 -13.81 43.44 -27.92
N SER A 10 -15.01 43.85 -28.33
CA SER A 10 -16.24 43.11 -28.02
C SER A 10 -16.24 41.72 -28.68
N ASN A 11 -15.86 41.63 -29.96
CA ASN A 11 -15.79 40.35 -30.66
C ASN A 11 -14.71 39.42 -30.08
N ALA A 12 -13.57 39.99 -29.62
CA ALA A 12 -12.56 39.21 -28.92
C ALA A 12 -13.12 38.65 -27.59
N VAL A 13 -13.83 39.46 -26.81
CA VAL A 13 -14.47 39.04 -25.55
C VAL A 13 -15.53 37.96 -25.78
N TYR A 14 -16.38 38.11 -26.78
CA TYR A 14 -17.38 37.09 -27.14
C TYR A 14 -16.74 35.77 -27.52
N ARG A 15 -15.64 35.78 -28.30
CA ARG A 15 -14.91 34.56 -28.66
C ARG A 15 -14.30 33.89 -27.44
N VAL A 16 -13.71 34.64 -26.51
CA VAL A 16 -13.14 34.09 -25.27
C VAL A 16 -14.23 33.49 -24.37
N LEU A 17 -15.38 34.15 -24.24
CA LEU A 17 -16.51 33.61 -23.47
C LEU A 17 -17.09 32.37 -24.13
N ALA A 18 -17.20 32.34 -25.46
CA ALA A 18 -17.69 31.18 -26.20
C ALA A 18 -16.74 29.97 -26.07
N THR A 19 -15.43 30.18 -26.16
CA THR A 19 -14.45 29.09 -25.94
C THR A 19 -14.46 28.62 -24.49
N PHE A 20 -14.55 29.54 -23.52
CA PHE A 20 -14.66 29.19 -22.11
C PHE A 20 -15.93 28.38 -21.82
N ALA A 21 -17.08 28.79 -22.36
CA ALA A 21 -18.33 28.04 -22.25
C ALA A 21 -18.21 26.64 -22.87
N GLY A 22 -17.57 26.53 -24.05
CA GLY A 22 -17.28 25.25 -24.68
C GLY A 22 -16.42 24.33 -23.80
N VAL A 23 -15.36 24.86 -23.18
CA VAL A 23 -14.52 24.11 -22.24
C VAL A 23 -15.30 23.67 -21.01
N VAL A 24 -16.13 24.54 -20.43
CA VAL A 24 -16.97 24.23 -19.26
C VAL A 24 -17.99 23.15 -19.59
N VAL A 25 -18.66 23.23 -20.75
CA VAL A 25 -19.62 22.22 -21.20
C VAL A 25 -18.93 20.87 -21.44
N ALA A 26 -17.78 20.86 -22.12
CA ALA A 26 -17.00 19.64 -22.33
C ALA A 26 -16.54 19.02 -21.01
N PHE A 27 -16.13 19.84 -20.04
CA PHE A 27 -15.74 19.40 -18.70
C PHE A 27 -16.92 18.77 -17.95
N ILE A 28 -18.09 19.41 -17.93
CA ILE A 28 -19.30 18.89 -17.26
C ILE A 28 -19.74 17.57 -17.92
N ILE A 29 -19.73 17.49 -19.25
CA ILE A 29 -20.09 16.27 -19.98
C ILE A 29 -19.11 15.14 -19.63
N ASN A 30 -17.80 15.38 -19.70
CA ASN A 30 -16.80 14.36 -19.33
C ASN A 30 -16.99 13.86 -17.89
N GLN A 31 -17.30 14.77 -16.96
CA GLN A 31 -17.50 14.43 -15.56
C GLN A 31 -18.78 13.61 -15.31
N LEU A 32 -19.86 13.87 -16.07
CA LEU A 32 -21.13 13.15 -15.94
C LEU A 32 -21.15 11.81 -16.70
N VAL A 33 -20.50 11.75 -17.86
CA VAL A 33 -20.52 10.56 -18.74
C VAL A 33 -19.57 9.48 -18.22
N LEU A 34 -18.36 9.85 -17.75
CA LEU A 34 -17.33 8.92 -17.31
C LEU A 34 -16.57 9.48 -16.08
N PRO A 35 -17.20 9.51 -14.89
CA PRO A 35 -16.48 9.93 -13.70
C PRO A 35 -15.30 8.99 -13.43
N PRO A 36 -14.09 9.51 -13.17
CA PRO A 36 -12.93 8.66 -12.88
C PRO A 36 -13.16 7.85 -11.61
N ASN A 37 -13.13 6.51 -11.72
CA ASN A 37 -13.24 5.61 -10.57
C ASN A 37 -11.90 5.49 -9.83
N TYR A 38 -11.63 6.43 -8.93
CA TYR A 38 -10.38 6.45 -8.16
C TYR A 38 -10.25 5.28 -7.19
N GLU A 39 -11.36 4.74 -6.68
CA GLU A 39 -11.34 3.60 -5.76
C GLU A 39 -10.78 2.35 -6.44
N GLU A 40 -11.30 2.02 -7.62
CA GLU A 40 -10.86 0.87 -8.40
C GLU A 40 -9.39 1.01 -8.81
N LYS A 41 -8.97 2.18 -9.31
CA LYS A 41 -7.56 2.45 -9.60
C LYS A 41 -6.67 2.26 -8.38
N LEU A 42 -7.07 2.81 -7.22
CA LEU A 42 -6.32 2.68 -5.98
C LEU A 42 -6.20 1.22 -5.54
N PHE A 43 -7.27 0.43 -5.69
CA PHE A 43 -7.23 -1.01 -5.41
C PHE A 43 -6.25 -1.75 -6.32
N HIS A 44 -6.31 -1.53 -7.64
CA HIS A 44 -5.40 -2.18 -8.58
C HIS A 44 -3.95 -1.80 -8.32
N THR A 45 -3.66 -0.51 -8.07
CA THR A 45 -2.31 -0.07 -7.69
C THR A 45 -1.87 -0.71 -6.38
N THR A 46 -2.75 -0.81 -5.37
CA THR A 46 -2.45 -1.49 -4.10
C THR A 46 -2.08 -2.96 -4.32
N ASN A 47 -2.85 -3.67 -5.14
CA ASN A 47 -2.63 -5.08 -5.45
C ASN A 47 -1.28 -5.28 -6.17
N GLN A 48 -1.04 -4.49 -7.23
CA GLN A 48 0.21 -4.55 -7.99
C GLN A 48 1.44 -4.26 -7.12
N VAL A 49 1.39 -3.20 -6.31
CA VAL A 49 2.50 -2.85 -5.41
C VAL A 49 2.76 -3.93 -4.37
N THR A 50 1.70 -4.57 -3.88
CA THR A 50 1.82 -5.68 -2.93
C THR A 50 2.45 -6.92 -3.56
N ASP A 51 2.09 -7.24 -4.80
CA ASP A 51 2.69 -8.34 -5.57
C ASP A 51 4.19 -8.08 -5.81
N ASP A 52 4.53 -6.86 -6.22
CA ASP A 52 5.91 -6.43 -6.42
C ASP A 52 6.70 -6.57 -5.10
N LEU A 53 6.22 -5.99 -4.00
CA LEU A 53 6.86 -6.08 -2.69
C LEU A 53 7.07 -7.53 -2.24
N THR A 54 6.04 -8.36 -2.38
CA THR A 54 6.10 -9.79 -2.03
C THR A 54 7.18 -10.51 -2.85
N ARG A 55 7.26 -10.22 -4.15
CA ARG A 55 8.33 -10.74 -5.01
C ARG A 55 9.71 -10.27 -4.54
N PHE A 56 9.87 -8.99 -4.21
CA PHE A 56 11.16 -8.46 -3.75
C PHE A 56 11.59 -9.02 -2.41
N ILE A 57 10.68 -9.20 -1.45
CA ILE A 57 10.98 -9.89 -0.19
C ILE A 57 11.55 -11.28 -0.49
N ARG A 58 10.90 -12.08 -1.35
CA ARG A 58 11.39 -13.42 -1.72
C ARG A 58 12.76 -13.41 -2.39
N VAL A 59 13.04 -12.41 -3.23
CA VAL A 59 14.34 -12.27 -3.90
C VAL A 59 15.44 -11.92 -2.90
N ASN A 60 15.19 -10.99 -1.97
CA ASN A 60 16.15 -10.62 -0.91
C ASN A 60 16.48 -11.80 0.01
N LEU A 61 15.51 -12.68 0.28
CA LEU A 61 15.73 -13.86 1.12
C LEU A 61 16.53 -14.99 0.43
N ARG A 62 16.80 -14.86 -0.87
CA ARG A 62 17.65 -15.77 -1.65
C ARG A 62 19.03 -15.13 -1.85
N LYS A 63 20.10 -15.91 -1.67
CA LYS A 63 21.52 -15.50 -1.78
C LYS A 63 21.98 -14.90 -3.14
N ASN A 64 21.07 -14.65 -4.08
CA ASN A 64 21.38 -14.33 -5.49
C ASN A 64 20.84 -12.97 -5.94
N SER A 65 20.69 -12.00 -5.02
CA SER A 65 20.17 -10.68 -5.37
C SER A 65 21.28 -9.80 -6.00
N GLN A 66 21.01 -9.19 -7.16
CA GLN A 66 21.93 -8.20 -7.75
C GLN A 66 21.63 -6.83 -7.15
N HIS A 67 22.47 -6.35 -6.23
CA HIS A 67 22.25 -5.12 -5.46
C HIS A 67 21.88 -3.88 -6.30
N SER A 68 22.47 -3.70 -7.48
CA SER A 68 22.26 -2.51 -8.32
C SER A 68 20.85 -2.43 -8.91
N LEU A 69 20.30 -3.57 -9.37
CA LEU A 69 18.95 -3.63 -9.94
C LEU A 69 17.89 -3.31 -8.89
N MET A 70 18.09 -3.82 -7.67
CA MET A 70 17.15 -3.64 -6.55
C MET A 70 16.95 -2.18 -6.15
N ARG A 71 17.97 -1.32 -6.29
CA ARG A 71 17.84 0.12 -5.95
C ARG A 71 16.89 0.86 -6.89
N THR A 72 16.91 0.51 -8.16
CA THR A 72 15.99 1.09 -9.16
C THR A 72 14.56 0.61 -8.89
N ASP A 73 14.42 -0.68 -8.57
CA ASP A 73 13.14 -1.28 -8.24
C ASP A 73 12.51 -0.66 -6.99
N LEU A 74 13.30 -0.44 -5.93
CA LEU A 74 12.84 0.24 -4.71
C LEU A 74 12.36 1.68 -4.99
N LYS A 75 13.02 2.41 -5.88
CA LYS A 75 12.55 3.75 -6.29
C LYS A 75 11.22 3.68 -7.04
N SER A 76 11.03 2.67 -7.88
CA SER A 76 9.77 2.44 -8.60
C SER A 76 8.62 2.17 -7.62
N ILE A 77 8.84 1.30 -6.64
CA ILE A 77 7.83 1.01 -5.59
C ILE A 77 7.50 2.26 -4.78
N GLU A 78 8.50 3.05 -4.41
CA GLU A 78 8.29 4.31 -3.68
C GLU A 78 7.41 5.29 -4.50
N GLN A 79 7.61 5.36 -5.81
CA GLN A 79 6.77 6.16 -6.71
C GLN A 79 5.34 5.62 -6.77
N SER A 80 5.15 4.31 -6.83
CA SER A 80 3.82 3.70 -6.80
C SER A 80 3.08 3.95 -5.47
N ILE A 81 3.78 3.95 -4.34
CA ILE A 81 3.20 4.32 -3.03
C ILE A 81 2.80 5.81 -3.02
N LYS A 82 3.61 6.70 -3.60
CA LYS A 82 3.25 8.12 -3.78
C LYS A 82 1.99 8.25 -4.65
N GLU A 83 1.87 7.42 -5.69
CA GLU A 83 0.67 7.38 -6.52
C GLU A 83 -0.56 6.91 -5.74
N MET A 84 -0.44 5.86 -4.91
CA MET A 84 -1.53 5.42 -4.03
C MET A 84 -2.01 6.55 -3.11
N LYS A 85 -1.09 7.33 -2.53
CA LYS A 85 -1.45 8.50 -1.70
C LYS A 85 -2.17 9.58 -2.51
N ARG A 86 -1.73 9.83 -3.74
CA ARG A 86 -2.36 10.80 -4.65
C ARG A 86 -3.77 10.35 -5.05
N LEU A 87 -3.94 9.08 -5.39
CA LEU A 87 -5.25 8.49 -5.67
C LEU A 87 -6.17 8.56 -4.45
N LEU A 88 -5.65 8.31 -3.24
CA LEU A 88 -6.41 8.48 -2.01
C LEU A 88 -6.83 9.95 -1.77
N SER A 89 -5.98 10.93 -2.09
CA SER A 89 -6.40 12.34 -2.01
C SER A 89 -7.51 12.68 -3.01
N PHE A 90 -7.43 12.19 -4.25
CA PHE A 90 -8.49 12.39 -5.23
C PHE A 90 -9.80 11.69 -4.84
N LEU A 91 -9.70 10.49 -4.26
CA LEU A 91 -10.83 9.78 -3.70
C LEU A 91 -11.44 10.57 -2.53
N LYS A 92 -10.63 11.19 -1.66
CA LYS A 92 -11.15 12.05 -0.59
C LYS A 92 -11.83 13.31 -1.15
N ASP A 93 -11.28 13.91 -2.21
CA ASP A 93 -11.83 15.13 -2.81
C ASP A 93 -13.13 14.87 -3.59
N SER A 94 -13.42 13.63 -3.97
CA SER A 94 -14.73 13.29 -4.56
C SER A 94 -15.89 13.37 -3.57
N GLU A 95 -15.63 13.48 -2.25
CA GLU A 95 -16.65 13.73 -1.22
C GLU A 95 -17.44 15.03 -1.45
N TRP A 96 -16.85 16.02 -2.12
CA TRP A 96 -17.46 17.34 -2.35
C TRP A 96 -18.56 17.33 -3.41
N GLN A 97 -18.77 16.22 -4.12
CA GLN A 97 -19.85 16.11 -5.10
C GLN A 97 -21.21 16.04 -4.39
N PRO A 98 -22.16 16.97 -4.70
CA PRO A 98 -23.43 17.10 -3.97
C PRO A 98 -24.31 15.84 -4.03
N PHE A 99 -24.09 14.95 -5.01
CA PHE A 99 -24.81 13.68 -5.16
C PHE A 99 -24.27 12.54 -4.26
N VAL A 100 -23.05 12.67 -3.70
CA VAL A 100 -22.41 11.63 -2.86
C VAL A 100 -22.79 11.76 -1.37
N ARG A 101 -23.41 12.88 -0.97
CA ARG A 101 -23.80 13.19 0.43
C ARG A 101 -24.68 12.13 1.12
N LYS A 102 -25.33 11.22 0.38
CA LYS A 102 -26.16 10.14 0.96
C LYS A 102 -25.35 8.91 1.45
N ARG A 103 -24.02 8.86 1.26
CA ARG A 103 -23.14 7.72 1.66
C ARG A 103 -22.06 8.07 2.71
N ASP A 104 -22.27 9.10 3.52
CA ASP A 104 -21.21 9.73 4.33
C ASP A 104 -20.39 8.74 5.21
N HIS A 105 -21.04 7.85 5.95
CA HIS A 105 -20.31 6.93 6.84
C HIS A 105 -19.65 5.75 6.13
N SER A 106 -20.28 5.18 5.11
CA SER A 106 -19.74 4.06 4.35
C SER A 106 -18.47 4.48 3.62
N PHE A 107 -18.54 5.63 2.93
CA PHE A 107 -17.43 6.20 2.20
C PHE A 107 -16.24 6.55 3.11
N LYS A 108 -16.50 7.21 4.24
CA LYS A 108 -15.46 7.50 5.25
C LYS A 108 -14.76 6.24 5.76
N ARG A 109 -15.50 5.15 5.99
CA ARG A 109 -14.91 3.87 6.40
C ARG A 109 -14.05 3.27 5.29
N THR A 110 -14.47 3.36 4.03
CA THR A 110 -13.66 2.96 2.87
C THR A 110 -12.35 3.75 2.82
N LEU A 111 -12.39 5.08 3.00
CA LEU A 111 -11.18 5.90 3.09
C LEU A 111 -10.23 5.47 4.21
N VAL A 112 -10.78 5.09 5.38
CA VAL A 112 -9.96 4.58 6.51
C VAL A 112 -9.29 3.26 6.14
N VAL A 113 -9.99 2.35 5.47
CA VAL A 113 -9.42 1.07 5.01
C VAL A 113 -8.29 1.32 4.01
N TYR A 114 -8.50 2.18 3.00
CA TYR A 114 -7.45 2.50 2.02
C TYR A 114 -6.24 3.22 2.64
N ARG A 115 -6.48 4.08 3.63
CA ARG A 115 -5.37 4.67 4.39
C ARG A 115 -4.55 3.60 5.10
N GLN A 116 -5.20 2.58 5.65
CA GLN A 116 -4.50 1.47 6.28
C GLN A 116 -3.78 0.59 5.25
N PHE A 117 -4.37 0.34 4.07
CA PHE A 117 -3.67 -0.35 2.98
C PHE A 117 -2.33 0.33 2.67
N ILE A 118 -2.33 1.66 2.47
CA ILE A 118 -1.11 2.42 2.22
C ILE A 118 -0.09 2.24 3.34
N ARG A 119 -0.50 2.32 4.62
CA ARG A 119 0.40 2.12 5.77
C ARG A 119 1.01 0.72 5.80
N THR A 120 0.21 -0.31 5.51
CA THR A 120 0.69 -1.70 5.43
C THR A 120 1.68 -1.88 4.29
N THR A 121 1.41 -1.27 3.12
CA THR A 121 2.33 -1.26 1.98
C THR A 121 3.63 -0.51 2.29
N GLU A 122 3.57 0.60 3.01
CA GLU A 122 4.75 1.35 3.47
C GLU A 122 5.61 0.54 4.45
N ALA A 123 4.99 -0.18 5.38
CA ALA A 123 5.70 -1.06 6.31
C ALA A 123 6.39 -2.22 5.56
N ALA A 124 5.71 -2.83 4.59
CA ALA A 124 6.31 -3.83 3.71
C ALA A 124 7.48 -3.26 2.88
N TYR A 125 7.34 -2.05 2.34
CA TYR A 125 8.42 -1.36 1.64
C TYR A 125 9.63 -1.09 2.55
N PHE A 126 9.38 -0.59 3.76
CA PHE A 126 10.44 -0.37 4.75
C PHE A 126 11.17 -1.66 5.08
N LEU A 127 10.45 -2.78 5.27
CA LEU A 127 11.04 -4.10 5.45
C LEU A 127 11.93 -4.51 4.28
N VAL A 128 11.50 -4.34 3.02
CA VAL A 128 12.35 -4.66 1.85
C VAL A 128 13.60 -3.81 1.85
N ARG A 129 13.48 -2.51 2.13
CA ARG A 129 14.61 -1.60 2.20
C ARG A 129 15.60 -2.02 3.30
N THR A 130 15.08 -2.35 4.49
CA THR A 130 15.90 -2.83 5.61
C THR A 130 16.60 -4.14 5.27
N LEU A 131 15.90 -5.12 4.68
CA LEU A 131 16.50 -6.37 4.21
C LEU A 131 17.65 -6.14 3.22
N HIS A 132 17.48 -5.20 2.29
CA HIS A 132 18.50 -4.85 1.30
C HIS A 132 19.70 -4.16 1.95
N GLU A 133 19.47 -3.26 2.92
CA GLU A 133 20.52 -2.57 3.66
C GLU A 133 21.28 -3.52 4.62
N SER A 134 20.57 -4.49 5.21
CA SER A 134 21.10 -5.47 6.16
C SER A 134 21.48 -6.81 5.52
N GLU A 135 21.77 -6.85 4.22
CA GLU A 135 22.05 -8.10 3.49
C GLU A 135 23.27 -8.84 4.07
N ASN A 136 24.31 -8.10 4.46
CA ASN A 136 25.49 -8.68 5.09
C ASN A 136 25.15 -9.40 6.39
N VAL A 137 24.37 -8.75 7.27
CA VAL A 137 23.92 -9.32 8.55
C VAL A 137 23.08 -10.56 8.34
N TYR A 138 22.10 -10.49 7.44
CA TYR A 138 21.27 -11.64 7.09
C TYR A 138 22.08 -12.84 6.59
N ASN A 139 23.15 -12.61 5.84
CA ASN A 139 24.04 -13.67 5.35
C ASN A 139 24.88 -14.30 6.47
N HIS A 140 25.13 -13.60 7.58
CA HIS A 140 25.85 -14.13 8.75
C HIS A 140 24.95 -14.84 9.76
N PHE A 141 23.62 -14.67 9.67
CA PHE A 141 22.70 -15.37 10.56
C PHE A 141 22.89 -16.89 10.57
N PRO A 142 22.69 -17.54 11.74
CA PRO A 142 22.58 -18.99 11.82
C PRO A 142 21.53 -19.52 10.84
N GLU A 143 21.75 -20.71 10.28
CA GLU A 143 20.85 -21.28 9.27
C GLU A 143 19.41 -21.42 9.81
N ASP A 144 19.26 -21.84 11.06
CA ASP A 144 17.96 -21.96 11.72
C ASP A 144 17.22 -20.60 11.77
N LEU A 145 17.94 -19.51 12.06
CA LEU A 145 17.36 -18.17 12.10
C LEU A 145 16.95 -17.69 10.70
N ARG A 146 17.75 -17.98 9.67
CA ARG A 146 17.39 -17.68 8.27
C ARG A 146 16.13 -18.42 7.85
N ILE A 147 16.01 -19.70 8.21
CA ILE A 147 14.82 -20.51 7.93
C ILE A 147 13.60 -19.92 8.65
N LEU A 148 13.73 -19.59 9.94
CA LEU A 148 12.65 -18.98 10.72
C LEU A 148 12.19 -17.63 10.14
N LEU A 149 13.12 -16.77 9.72
CA LEU A 149 12.80 -15.49 9.10
C LEU A 149 12.06 -15.69 7.77
N ARG A 150 12.53 -16.60 6.91
CA ARG A 150 11.87 -16.92 5.65
C ARG A 150 10.45 -17.42 5.86
N GLU A 151 10.27 -18.41 6.74
CA GLU A 151 8.95 -18.95 7.09
C GLU A 151 8.02 -17.87 7.65
N ARG A 152 8.57 -16.96 8.46
CA ARG A 152 7.80 -15.86 9.04
C ARG A 152 7.33 -14.90 7.96
N LEU A 153 8.22 -14.48 7.07
CA LEU A 153 7.92 -13.54 6.00
C LEU A 153 6.96 -14.15 4.97
N GLU A 154 7.09 -15.42 4.60
CA GLU A 154 6.09 -16.10 3.76
C GLU A 154 4.71 -16.10 4.39
N THR A 155 4.62 -16.33 5.72
CA THR A 155 3.34 -16.25 6.43
C THR A 155 2.73 -14.85 6.36
N LEU A 156 3.54 -13.79 6.53
CA LEU A 156 3.08 -12.41 6.46
C LEU A 156 2.69 -12.00 5.03
N MET A 157 3.44 -12.42 4.02
CA MET A 157 3.11 -12.16 2.61
C MET A 157 1.81 -12.85 2.20
N SER A 158 1.63 -14.13 2.55
CA SER A 158 0.36 -14.83 2.32
C SER A 158 -0.80 -14.18 3.04
N ALA A 159 -0.58 -13.66 4.26
CA ALA A 159 -1.61 -12.91 4.99
C ALA A 159 -1.99 -11.62 4.23
N HIS A 160 -1.03 -10.87 3.71
CA HIS A 160 -1.29 -9.64 2.96
C HIS A 160 -2.14 -9.90 1.72
N GLU A 161 -1.79 -10.91 0.93
CA GLU A 161 -2.56 -11.34 -0.24
C GLU A 161 -4.01 -11.73 0.14
N GLN A 162 -4.17 -12.57 1.18
CA GLN A 162 -5.49 -12.98 1.66
C GLN A 162 -6.33 -11.80 2.16
N ILE A 163 -5.72 -10.81 2.80
CA ILE A 163 -6.40 -9.60 3.28
C ILE A 163 -6.92 -8.77 2.09
N ILE A 164 -6.13 -8.63 1.01
CA ILE A 164 -6.57 -7.96 -0.23
C ILE A 164 -7.74 -8.72 -0.87
N LEU A 165 -7.63 -10.05 -0.99
CA LEU A 165 -8.70 -10.88 -1.55
C LEU A 165 -9.99 -10.79 -0.72
N LYS A 166 -9.86 -10.71 0.60
CA LYS A 166 -10.98 -10.48 1.53
C LYS A 166 -11.62 -9.11 1.33
N TRP A 167 -10.86 -8.07 1.03
CA TRP A 167 -11.41 -6.76 0.68
C TRP A 167 -12.27 -6.83 -0.58
N ASN A 168 -11.79 -7.51 -1.62
CA ASN A 168 -12.53 -7.80 -2.87
C ASN A 168 -13.64 -8.87 -2.69
N GLY A 169 -13.85 -9.39 -1.48
CA GLY A 169 -14.92 -10.36 -1.18
C GLY A 169 -14.68 -11.78 -1.70
N ARG A 170 -13.47 -12.10 -2.17
CA ARG A 170 -13.08 -13.45 -2.64
C ARG A 170 -12.69 -14.40 -1.51
N VAL A 171 -12.44 -13.86 -0.31
CA VAL A 171 -12.14 -14.61 0.91
C VAL A 171 -13.08 -14.16 2.02
N LEU A 172 -13.63 -15.09 2.79
CA LEU A 172 -14.59 -14.73 3.85
C LEU A 172 -13.87 -14.02 5.00
N PRO A 173 -14.54 -13.09 5.70
CA PRO A 173 -13.90 -12.31 6.76
C PRO A 173 -13.28 -13.13 7.90
N LYS A 174 -13.80 -14.34 8.16
CA LYS A 174 -13.39 -15.22 9.26
C LYS A 174 -12.17 -16.09 8.91
N ASP A 175 -11.80 -16.20 7.64
CA ASP A 175 -10.84 -17.21 7.18
C ASP A 175 -9.39 -16.73 7.29
N VAL A 176 -9.18 -15.42 7.45
CA VAL A 176 -7.84 -14.82 7.55
C VAL A 176 -7.39 -14.74 9.01
N ASN A 177 -6.81 -15.83 9.52
CA ASN A 177 -6.24 -15.92 10.86
C ASN A 177 -4.75 -16.28 10.86
N PHE A 178 -3.93 -15.37 10.34
CA PHE A 178 -2.48 -15.58 10.21
C PHE A 178 -1.71 -15.47 11.54
N ILE A 179 -2.33 -14.94 12.60
CA ILE A 179 -1.69 -14.83 13.93
C ILE A 179 -1.71 -16.14 14.68
N ALA A 180 -2.83 -16.87 14.63
CA ALA A 180 -2.90 -18.21 15.20
C ALA A 180 -2.09 -19.21 14.35
N TYR A 181 -2.08 -19.02 13.03
CA TYR A 181 -1.31 -19.85 12.12
C TYR A 181 0.19 -19.80 12.43
N LYS A 182 0.80 -20.99 12.61
CA LYS A 182 2.23 -21.15 12.94
C LYS A 182 2.68 -20.31 14.17
N SER A 183 1.82 -20.11 15.15
CA SER A 183 2.13 -19.33 16.36
C SER A 183 3.36 -19.84 17.15
N ASP A 184 3.60 -21.15 17.15
CA ASP A 184 4.81 -21.73 17.75
C ASP A 184 6.09 -21.33 17.01
N LEU A 185 6.05 -21.28 15.67
CA LEU A 185 7.20 -20.80 14.87
C LEU A 185 7.42 -19.30 15.11
N ARG A 186 6.34 -18.51 15.29
CA ARG A 186 6.47 -17.10 15.66
C ARG A 186 7.21 -16.93 16.99
N LYS A 187 6.88 -17.73 18.01
CA LYS A 187 7.60 -17.70 19.30
C LYS A 187 9.07 -18.06 19.13
N LYS A 188 9.37 -19.16 18.41
CA LYS A 188 10.75 -19.57 18.10
C LYS A 188 11.53 -18.49 17.36
N PHE A 189 10.91 -17.88 16.36
CA PHE A 189 11.46 -16.74 15.62
C PHE A 189 11.84 -15.60 16.55
N MET A 190 10.92 -15.15 17.42
CA MET A 190 11.17 -14.07 18.37
C MET A 190 12.32 -14.38 19.33
N HIS A 191 12.34 -15.59 19.90
CA HIS A 191 13.42 -16.02 20.78
C HIS A 191 14.76 -16.07 20.05
N SER A 192 14.81 -16.63 18.84
CA SER A 192 16.03 -16.75 18.07
C SER A 192 16.58 -15.39 17.64
N PHE A 193 15.72 -14.45 17.23
CA PHE A 193 16.13 -13.10 16.88
C PHE A 193 16.65 -12.31 18.09
N PHE A 194 15.98 -12.44 19.24
CA PHE A 194 16.43 -11.77 20.46
C PHE A 194 17.79 -12.29 20.92
N ASN A 195 17.99 -13.61 20.86
CA ASN A 195 19.27 -14.23 21.17
C ASN A 195 20.37 -13.71 20.23
N GLU A 196 20.11 -13.66 18.93
CA GLU A 196 21.07 -13.15 17.93
C GLU A 196 21.45 -11.69 18.22
N ALA A 197 20.46 -10.82 18.41
CA ALA A 197 20.68 -9.40 18.71
C ALA A 197 21.49 -9.20 20.00
N SER A 198 21.24 -10.04 21.01
CA SER A 198 22.00 -10.01 22.26
C SER A 198 23.44 -10.48 22.07
N LEU A 199 23.66 -11.57 21.33
CA LEU A 199 24.98 -12.19 21.15
C LEU A 199 25.95 -11.24 20.43
N GLU A 200 25.47 -10.58 19.38
CA GLU A 200 26.25 -9.62 18.58
C GLU A 200 26.61 -8.36 19.40
N SER A 201 25.72 -7.91 20.28
CA SER A 201 25.99 -6.79 21.19
C SER A 201 27.13 -7.07 22.18
N TYR A 202 27.36 -8.35 22.51
CA TYR A 202 28.39 -8.76 23.47
C TYR A 202 29.73 -9.14 22.82
N LEU A 203 29.73 -9.61 21.56
CA LEU A 203 30.91 -10.25 20.96
C LEU A 203 31.89 -9.28 20.27
N GLU A 204 31.44 -8.17 19.68
CA GLU A 204 32.32 -7.42 18.75
C GLU A 204 32.59 -5.95 19.10
N ASN A 205 31.97 -5.33 20.13
CA ASN A 205 32.00 -3.86 20.32
C ASN A 205 31.60 -3.06 19.05
N ASP A 206 31.11 -3.72 18.00
CA ASP A 206 30.65 -3.15 16.75
C ASP A 206 29.13 -3.01 16.78
N TYR A 207 28.68 -1.94 17.43
CA TYR A 207 27.26 -1.59 17.57
C TYR A 207 26.54 -1.48 16.21
N GLY A 208 27.27 -1.31 15.10
CA GLY A 208 26.68 -1.17 13.76
C GLY A 208 25.89 -2.40 13.30
N GLN A 209 26.43 -3.60 13.51
CA GLN A 209 25.79 -4.85 13.07
C GLN A 209 24.61 -5.23 14.00
N SER A 210 24.81 -5.09 15.31
CA SER A 210 23.76 -5.31 16.32
C SER A 210 22.54 -4.41 16.09
N ASN A 211 22.75 -3.14 15.72
CA ASN A 211 21.67 -2.24 15.35
C ASN A 211 20.90 -2.73 14.11
N ALA A 212 21.59 -3.28 13.11
CA ALA A 212 20.95 -3.80 11.91
C ALA A 212 20.06 -5.04 12.19
N VAL A 213 20.45 -5.93 13.10
CA VAL A 213 19.58 -7.04 13.56
C VAL A 213 18.31 -6.51 14.21
N ILE A 214 18.44 -5.51 15.08
CA ILE A 214 17.30 -4.87 15.76
C ILE A 214 16.39 -4.18 14.74
N HIS A 215 16.96 -3.44 13.79
CA HIS A 215 16.19 -2.79 12.72
C HIS A 215 15.44 -3.81 11.85
N LEU A 216 16.09 -4.91 11.50
CA LEU A 216 15.45 -5.99 10.75
C LEU A 216 14.29 -6.59 11.55
N MET A 217 14.49 -6.94 12.82
CA MET A 217 13.40 -7.44 13.67
C MET A 217 12.25 -6.44 13.76
N SER A 218 12.56 -5.16 14.00
CA SER A 218 11.57 -4.09 14.12
C SER A 218 10.74 -3.94 12.84
N SER A 219 11.38 -4.00 11.67
CA SER A 219 10.67 -3.88 10.38
C SER A 219 9.73 -5.06 10.12
N VAL A 220 10.11 -6.28 10.50
CA VAL A 220 9.25 -7.47 10.42
C VAL A 220 8.03 -7.33 11.34
N LEU A 221 8.25 -6.87 12.57
CA LEU A 221 7.18 -6.67 13.57
C LEU A 221 6.22 -5.55 13.18
N GLU A 222 6.74 -4.43 12.69
CA GLU A 222 5.93 -3.32 12.17
C GLU A 222 5.04 -3.80 11.03
N TYR A 223 5.58 -4.56 10.08
CA TYR A 223 4.79 -5.11 8.99
C TYR A 223 3.70 -6.07 9.49
N GLU A 224 4.01 -6.95 10.45
CA GLU A 224 3.03 -7.81 11.10
C GLU A 224 1.90 -6.98 11.76
N GLU A 225 2.24 -5.97 12.53
CA GLU A 225 1.29 -5.13 13.25
C GLU A 225 0.37 -4.39 12.27
N GLN A 226 0.91 -3.79 11.21
CA GLN A 226 0.09 -3.11 10.20
C GLN A 226 -0.84 -4.09 9.47
N LEU A 227 -0.43 -5.34 9.24
CA LEU A 227 -1.31 -6.39 8.70
C LEU A 227 -2.43 -6.77 9.68
N GLN A 228 -2.12 -6.88 10.98
CA GLN A 228 -3.13 -7.17 12.00
C GLN A 228 -4.20 -6.06 12.04
N HIS A 229 -3.77 -4.80 12.03
CA HIS A 229 -4.68 -3.65 11.99
C HIS A 229 -5.54 -3.65 10.73
N LEU A 230 -4.94 -3.87 9.55
CA LEU A 230 -5.66 -3.93 8.28
C LEU A 230 -6.70 -5.05 8.28
N ASN A 231 -6.32 -6.25 8.70
CA ASN A 231 -7.25 -7.39 8.79
C ASN A 231 -8.42 -7.10 9.72
N LYS A 232 -8.16 -6.50 10.90
CA LYS A 232 -9.18 -6.12 11.87
C LYS A 232 -10.15 -5.08 11.31
N LEU A 233 -9.63 -4.05 10.61
CA LEU A 233 -10.46 -3.03 9.98
C LEU A 233 -11.36 -3.62 8.89
N ILE A 234 -10.82 -4.46 8.01
CA ILE A 234 -11.60 -5.09 6.94
C ILE A 234 -12.64 -6.07 7.52
N SER A 235 -12.28 -6.87 8.53
CA SER A 235 -13.24 -7.71 9.27
C SER A 235 -14.41 -6.89 9.80
N SER A 236 -14.11 -5.79 10.49
CA SER A 236 -15.13 -4.92 11.08
C SER A 236 -15.98 -4.23 10.01
N PHE A 237 -15.39 -3.87 8.88
CA PHE A 237 -16.10 -3.27 7.75
C PHE A 237 -17.13 -4.25 7.18
N LYS A 238 -16.70 -5.47 6.82
CA LYS A 238 -17.53 -6.48 6.16
C LYS A 238 -18.56 -7.13 7.10
N THR A 239 -18.29 -7.24 8.39
CA THR A 239 -19.18 -7.93 9.35
C THR A 239 -20.25 -7.00 9.91
N ASN A 240 -19.88 -5.78 10.30
CA ASN A 240 -20.78 -4.89 11.04
C ASN A 240 -21.58 -3.94 10.13
N HIS A 241 -21.28 -3.93 8.84
CA HIS A 241 -21.92 -3.05 7.86
C HIS A 241 -22.15 -3.79 6.54
N PRO A 242 -23.05 -4.80 6.52
CA PRO A 242 -23.32 -5.58 5.32
C PRO A 242 -23.90 -4.73 4.17
N GLU A 243 -24.52 -3.59 4.47
CA GLU A 243 -24.92 -2.58 3.47
C GLU A 243 -23.74 -1.88 2.77
N ASN A 244 -22.53 -1.98 3.33
CA ASN A 244 -21.32 -1.43 2.73
C ASN A 244 -20.72 -2.42 1.72
N HIS A 245 -21.04 -2.23 0.44
CA HIS A 245 -20.38 -2.92 -0.65
C HIS A 245 -19.19 -2.10 -1.16
N SER A 246 -18.03 -2.74 -1.28
CA SER A 246 -16.93 -2.24 -2.11
C SER A 246 -17.32 -2.50 -3.56
N ASP A 247 -17.38 -1.46 -4.40
CA ASP A 247 -17.84 -1.56 -5.80
C ASP A 247 -16.82 -2.25 -6.75
N ILE A 248 -15.70 -2.72 -6.20
CA ILE A 248 -14.59 -3.37 -6.91
C ILE A 248 -15.02 -4.78 -7.34
N ARG A 249 -14.99 -5.05 -8.65
CA ARG A 249 -15.37 -6.35 -9.22
C ARG A 249 -14.22 -7.11 -9.89
N SER A 250 -13.15 -6.42 -10.30
CA SER A 250 -11.97 -7.03 -10.95
C SER A 250 -10.73 -6.98 -10.05
N LEU A 251 -9.76 -7.85 -10.34
CA LEU A 251 -8.41 -7.83 -9.73
C LEU A 251 -7.42 -7.01 -10.57
N HIS A 252 -7.74 -6.80 -11.86
CA HIS A 252 -6.97 -6.07 -12.85
C HIS A 252 -7.87 -5.06 -13.59
#